data_AF-A0AAU8GCQ4-F1
#
_entry.id   AF-A0AAU8GCQ4-F1
#
_cell.length_a   1.000
_cell.length_b   1.000
_cell.length_c   1.000
_cell.angle_alpha   90.00
_cell.angle_beta   90.00
_cell.angle_gamma   90.00
#
_symmetry.space_group_name_H-M   'P 1'
#
loop_
_entity.id
_entity.type
_entity.pdbx_description
1 polymer ?
#
loop_
_entity_poly.entity_id
_entity_poly.type
_entity_poly.pdbx_seq_one_letter_code
_entity_poly.pdbx_strand_id
1 'polypeptide(L)'
;MVGFDPEQLERYLAQARTAAAPPFGASVADARKITASLGLPAVSGAYIGAVKPGLPAAAAGLKPGDIITRIDTAAISSAADLDRALSGLEKGARIRITFVRDGSPRQAEGML
;
A
#
# COMPACT_ATOMS: atom_id res chain seq x y z
N MET A 1 0.08 -22.02 -38.27
CA MET A 1 1.25 -21.93 -37.37
C MET A 1 1.40 -20.46 -37.02
N VAL A 2 0.75 -20.01 -35.94
CA VAL A 2 0.74 -18.58 -35.57
C VAL A 2 2.04 -18.32 -34.79
N GLY A 3 2.94 -17.54 -35.40
CA GLY A 3 4.21 -17.17 -34.81
C GLY A 3 3.98 -16.33 -33.56
N PHE A 4 4.54 -16.77 -32.44
CA PHE A 4 4.72 -15.91 -31.28
C PHE A 4 5.84 -14.93 -31.63
N ASP A 5 5.48 -13.72 -32.06
CA ASP A 5 6.44 -12.61 -32.22
C ASP A 5 6.90 -12.15 -30.83
N PRO A 6 8.15 -12.45 -30.40
CA PRO A 6 8.62 -12.11 -29.06
C PRO A 6 8.66 -10.60 -28.81
N GLU A 7 8.79 -9.78 -29.87
CA GLU A 7 8.77 -8.32 -29.76
C GLU A 7 7.40 -7.76 -29.37
N GLN A 8 6.30 -8.38 -29.81
CA GLN A 8 4.95 -7.96 -29.39
C GLN A 8 4.73 -8.20 -27.90
N LEU A 9 5.29 -9.31 -27.38
CA LEU A 9 5.25 -9.62 -25.96
C LEU A 9 6.11 -8.64 -25.15
N GLU A 10 7.30 -8.29 -25.63
CA GLU A 10 8.13 -7.26 -24.98
C GLU A 10 7.46 -5.88 -24.99
N ARG A 11 6.78 -5.51 -26.07
CA ARG A 11 6.01 -4.24 -26.10
C ARG A 11 4.81 -4.29 -25.15
N TYR A 12 4.18 -5.45 -24.96
CA TYR A 12 3.10 -5.62 -23.98
C TYR A 12 3.63 -5.54 -22.54
N LEU A 13 4.78 -6.14 -22.26
CA LEU A 13 5.45 -6.11 -20.96
C LEU A 13 6.06 -4.73 -20.64
N ALA A 14 6.58 -4.02 -21.65
CA ALA A 14 7.10 -2.66 -21.51
C ALA A 14 5.99 -1.62 -21.28
N GLN A 15 4.79 -1.82 -21.86
CA GLN A 15 3.61 -0.97 -21.62
C GLN A 15 2.92 -1.27 -20.29
N ALA A 16 2.97 -2.52 -19.80
CA ALA A 16 2.46 -2.90 -18.48
C ALA A 16 3.29 -2.29 -17.32
N ARG A 17 4.52 -1.83 -17.59
CA ARG A 17 5.31 -1.02 -16.64
C ARG A 17 4.78 0.41 -16.48
N THR A 18 3.88 0.88 -17.36
CA THR A 18 3.45 2.29 -17.42
C THR A 18 2.04 2.55 -16.90
N ALA A 19 1.33 1.54 -16.38
CA ALA A 19 0.25 1.79 -15.44
C ALA A 19 0.91 1.94 -14.07
N ALA A 20 1.27 3.18 -13.71
CA ALA A 20 1.85 3.51 -12.41
C ALA A 20 1.04 2.81 -11.31
N ALA A 21 1.55 1.67 -10.82
CA ALA A 21 1.01 1.08 -9.60
C ALA A 21 1.15 2.19 -8.55
N PRO A 22 0.14 2.39 -7.68
CA PRO A 22 0.28 3.34 -6.59
C PRO A 22 1.63 3.04 -5.91
N PRO A 23 2.46 4.05 -5.61
CA PRO A 23 3.87 3.86 -5.27
C PRO A 23 4.07 2.87 -4.12
N PHE A 24 3.05 2.69 -3.29
CA PHE A 24 3.05 1.73 -2.18
C PHE A 24 2.73 0.27 -2.55
N GLY A 25 2.05 0.02 -3.67
CA GLY A 25 1.63 -1.31 -4.07
C GLY A 25 0.52 -1.94 -3.23
N ALA A 26 -0.21 -1.15 -2.43
CA ALA A 26 -1.33 -1.64 -1.65
C ALA A 26 -2.65 -0.98 -2.09
N SER A 27 -3.72 -1.78 -2.12
CA SER A 27 -5.08 -1.25 -2.19
C SER A 27 -5.48 -0.79 -0.80
N VAL A 28 -5.77 0.50 -0.67
CA VAL A 28 -6.10 1.13 0.61
C VAL A 28 -7.49 1.73 0.59
N ALA A 29 -8.17 1.64 1.74
CA ALA A 29 -9.48 2.21 1.97
C ALA A 29 -9.51 2.94 3.31
N ASP A 30 -10.47 3.84 3.50
CA ASP A 30 -10.63 4.53 4.78
C ASP A 30 -11.07 3.54 5.85
N ALA A 31 -10.24 3.35 6.89
CA ALA A 31 -10.56 2.45 7.99
C ALA A 31 -11.86 2.85 8.71
N ARG A 32 -12.18 4.15 8.76
CA ARG A 32 -13.45 4.66 9.29
C ARG A 32 -14.67 4.13 8.52
N LYS A 33 -14.59 4.05 7.18
CA LYS A 33 -15.68 3.51 6.37
C LYS A 33 -15.88 2.02 6.64
N ILE A 34 -14.78 1.27 6.72
CA ILE A 34 -14.81 -0.18 7.01
C ILE A 34 -15.37 -0.44 8.41
N THR A 35 -14.83 0.23 9.43
CA THR A 35 -15.25 0.03 10.84
C THR A 35 -16.68 0.47 11.08
N ALA A 36 -17.13 1.58 10.47
CA ALA A 36 -18.53 2.01 10.53
C ALA A 36 -19.49 0.97 9.93
N SER A 37 -19.12 0.36 8.80
CA SER A 37 -19.91 -0.72 8.19
C SER A 37 -19.93 -2.02 9.02
N LEU A 38 -18.94 -2.23 9.88
CA LEU A 38 -18.82 -3.41 10.75
C LEU A 38 -19.35 -3.17 12.17
N GLY A 39 -19.82 -1.96 12.50
CA GLY A 39 -20.25 -1.60 13.86
C GLY A 39 -19.11 -1.57 14.90
N LEU A 40 -17.86 -1.46 14.43
CA LEU A 40 -16.66 -1.41 15.28
C LEU A 40 -16.34 0.04 15.66
N PRO A 41 -15.61 0.28 16.77
CA PRO A 41 -15.12 1.62 17.11
C PRO A 41 -14.38 2.23 15.93
N ALA A 42 -14.69 3.49 15.61
CA ALA A 42 -14.17 4.16 14.44
C ALA A 42 -12.64 4.30 14.53
N VAL A 43 -11.92 3.43 13.82
CA VAL A 43 -10.46 3.52 13.72
C VAL A 43 -10.13 4.44 12.56
N SER A 44 -9.32 5.46 12.84
CA SER A 44 -8.80 6.37 11.82
C SER A 44 -7.51 5.78 11.25
N GLY A 45 -7.38 5.77 9.93
CA GLY A 45 -6.25 5.13 9.26
C GLY A 45 -6.56 4.66 7.85
N ALA A 46 -5.51 4.17 7.18
CA ALA A 46 -5.61 3.51 5.89
C ALA A 46 -5.68 1.99 6.09
N TYR A 47 -6.84 1.41 5.82
CA TYR A 47 -7.06 -0.03 5.82
C TYR A 47 -6.44 -0.66 4.57
N ILE A 48 -5.60 -1.67 4.75
CA ILE A 48 -4.95 -2.42 3.68
C ILE A 48 -5.89 -3.55 3.25
N GLY A 49 -6.47 -3.42 2.06
CA GLY A 49 -7.34 -4.44 1.48
C GLY A 49 -6.59 -5.49 0.64
N ALA A 50 -5.53 -5.08 -0.05
CA ALA A 50 -4.68 -5.97 -0.83
C ALA A 50 -3.25 -5.44 -0.86
N VAL A 51 -2.28 -6.35 -0.91
CA VAL A 51 -0.85 -6.01 -1.03
C VAL A 51 -0.31 -6.73 -2.26
N LYS A 52 0.32 -5.99 -3.17
CA LYS A 52 0.99 -6.58 -4.33
C LYS A 52 2.40 -7.04 -3.94
N PRO A 53 2.77 -8.29 -4.28
CA PRO A 53 4.09 -8.81 -4.01
C PRO A 53 5.15 -8.03 -4.81
N GLY A 54 6.34 -7.85 -4.21
CA GLY A 54 7.46 -7.14 -4.84
C GLY A 54 7.38 -5.61 -4.75
N LEU A 55 6.41 -5.05 -4.02
CA LEU A 55 6.26 -3.61 -3.79
C LEU A 55 6.52 -3.22 -2.31
N PRO A 56 6.71 -1.92 -2.00
CA PRO A 56 7.11 -1.44 -0.67
C PRO A 56 6.26 -1.97 0.48
N ALA A 57 4.93 -2.05 0.30
CA ALA A 57 4.04 -2.60 1.33
C ALA A 57 4.31 -4.09 1.62
N ALA A 58 4.60 -4.89 0.59
CA ALA A 58 4.97 -6.30 0.76
C ALA A 58 6.36 -6.43 1.40
N ALA A 59 7.31 -5.59 0.98
CA ALA A 59 8.67 -5.55 1.54
C ALA A 59 8.66 -5.16 3.03
N ALA A 60 7.73 -4.29 3.43
CA ALA A 60 7.49 -3.92 4.83
C ALA A 60 6.75 -5.02 5.64
N GLY A 61 6.34 -6.13 5.02
CA GLY A 61 5.61 -7.21 5.71
C GLY A 61 4.16 -6.86 6.07
N LEU A 62 3.58 -5.85 5.40
CA LEU A 62 2.16 -5.53 5.54
C LEU A 62 1.31 -6.62 4.90
N LYS A 63 0.12 -6.81 5.47
CA LYS A 63 -0.84 -7.82 5.06
C LYS A 63 -2.23 -7.20 4.91
N PRO A 64 -3.10 -7.79 4.07
CA PRO A 64 -4.53 -7.47 4.08
C PRO A 64 -5.11 -7.58 5.49
N GLY A 65 -5.91 -6.59 5.90
CA GLY A 65 -6.45 -6.48 7.26
C GLY A 65 -5.70 -5.50 8.16
N ASP A 66 -4.51 -5.05 7.76
CA ASP A 66 -3.76 -4.04 8.53
C ASP A 66 -4.39 -2.66 8.41
N ILE A 67 -4.37 -1.88 9.50
CA ILE A 67 -4.77 -0.48 9.48
C ILE A 67 -3.55 0.39 9.77
N ILE A 68 -3.06 1.10 8.77
CA ILE A 68 -1.96 2.05 8.92
C ILE A 68 -2.48 3.32 9.60
N THR A 69 -1.86 3.69 10.71
CA THR A 69 -2.22 4.87 11.50
C THR A 69 -1.14 5.97 11.44
N ARG A 70 0.09 5.62 11.05
CA ARG A 70 1.20 6.56 10.92
C ARG A 70 2.25 6.04 9.94
N ILE A 71 2.83 6.94 9.15
CA ILE A 71 4.07 6.69 8.41
C ILE A 71 5.07 7.74 8.84
N ASP A 72 6.21 7.27 9.35
CA ASP A 72 7.27 8.09 9.89
C ASP A 72 6.71 9.06 10.95
N THR A 73 6.82 10.35 10.71
CA THR A 73 6.26 11.44 11.52
C THR A 73 4.82 11.81 11.12
N ALA A 74 4.36 11.41 9.93
CA ALA A 74 3.05 11.76 9.36
C ALA A 74 1.92 10.86 9.90
N ALA A 75 0.91 11.48 10.52
CA ALA A 75 -0.29 10.79 10.97
C ALA A 75 -1.21 10.46 9.79
N ILE A 76 -1.60 9.18 9.66
CA ILE A 76 -2.44 8.71 8.58
C ILE A 76 -3.84 8.50 9.13
N SER A 77 -4.80 9.31 8.68
CA SER A 77 -6.21 9.19 9.09
C SER A 77 -7.10 8.64 7.98
N SER A 78 -6.62 8.68 6.73
CA SER A 78 -7.35 8.29 5.53
C SER A 78 -6.43 7.59 4.53
N ALA A 79 -7.02 6.92 3.54
CA ALA A 79 -6.24 6.35 2.42
C ALA A 79 -5.51 7.44 1.61
N ALA A 80 -6.10 8.65 1.51
CA ALA A 80 -5.50 9.77 0.80
C ALA A 80 -4.29 10.36 1.53
N ASP A 81 -4.31 10.41 2.87
CA ASP A 81 -3.14 10.82 3.66
C ASP A 81 -1.96 9.89 3.43
N LEU A 82 -2.22 8.58 3.35
CA LEU A 82 -1.20 7.58 3.08
C LEU A 82 -0.54 7.84 1.71
N ASP A 83 -1.35 8.01 0.67
CA ASP A 83 -0.86 8.25 -0.68
C ASP A 83 -0.02 9.53 -0.77
N ARG A 84 -0.45 10.61 -0.10
CA ARG A 84 0.31 11.86 -0.01
C ARG A 84 1.61 11.70 0.75
N ALA A 85 1.59 11.03 1.90
CA ALA A 85 2.78 10.80 2.71
C ALA A 85 3.84 10.03 1.91
N LEU A 86 3.41 9.01 1.16
CA LEU A 86 4.30 8.21 0.32
C LEU A 86 4.77 8.94 -0.93
N SER A 87 3.92 9.78 -1.53
CA SER A 87 4.29 10.60 -2.69
C SER A 87 5.33 11.68 -2.33
N GLY A 88 5.37 12.13 -1.08
CA GLY A 88 6.38 13.07 -0.58
C GLY A 88 7.72 12.43 -0.20
N LEU A 89 7.81 11.10 -0.24
CA LEU A 89 9.01 10.35 0.16
C LEU A 89 9.77 9.87 -1.07
N GLU A 90 11.09 9.93 -1.01
CA GLU A 90 11.94 9.49 -2.11
C GLU A 90 11.93 7.97 -2.25
N LYS A 91 12.01 7.48 -3.49
CA LYS A 91 12.19 6.06 -3.78
C LYS A 91 13.52 5.61 -3.18
N GLY A 92 13.50 4.50 -2.44
CA GLY A 92 14.63 3.95 -1.70
C GLY A 92 14.81 4.53 -0.30
N ALA A 93 13.98 5.49 0.12
CA ALA A 93 14.01 5.97 1.50
C ALA A 93 13.48 4.90 2.46
N ARG A 94 14.11 4.79 3.64
CA ARG A 94 13.59 3.96 4.73
C ARG A 94 12.47 4.71 5.44
N ILE A 95 11.33 4.07 5.56
CA ILE A 95 10.14 4.63 6.20
C ILE A 95 9.68 3.72 7.33
N ARG A 96 9.25 4.31 8.45
CA ARG A 96 8.69 3.57 9.58
C ARG A 96 7.17 3.57 9.50
N ILE A 97 6.55 2.42 9.30
CA ILE A 97 5.10 2.30 9.17
C ILE A 97 4.55 1.79 10.50
N THR A 98 3.66 2.55 11.12
CA THR A 98 2.88 2.09 12.28
C THR A 98 1.50 1.64 11.83
N PHE A 99 1.16 0.41 12.15
CA PHE A 99 -0.11 -0.20 11.76
C PHE A 99 -0.72 -0.99 12.93
N VAL A 100 -2.02 -1.20 12.89
CA VAL A 100 -2.75 -2.02 13.84
C VAL A 100 -3.12 -3.32 13.15
N ARG A 101 -2.78 -4.45 13.78
CA ARG A 101 -3.13 -5.80 13.35
C ARG A 101 -3.71 -6.55 14.54
N ASP A 102 -4.89 -7.14 14.40
CA ASP A 102 -5.60 -7.85 15.48
C ASP A 102 -5.79 -6.97 16.74
N GLY A 103 -6.02 -5.67 16.56
CA GLY A 103 -6.16 -4.70 17.66
C GLY A 103 -4.86 -4.32 18.36
N SER A 104 -3.72 -4.91 17.98
CA SER A 104 -2.41 -4.57 18.54
C SER A 104 -1.63 -3.62 17.62
N PRO A 105 -1.14 -2.49 18.12
CA PRO A 105 -0.25 -1.63 17.35
C PRO A 105 1.09 -2.34 17.13
N ARG A 106 1.55 -2.31 15.88
CA ARG A 106 2.81 -2.85 15.41
C ARG A 106 3.52 -1.81 14.57
N GLN A 107 4.83 -1.96 14.46
CA GLN A 107 5.67 -1.14 13.61
C GLN A 107 6.42 -2.04 12.65
N ALA A 108 6.51 -1.60 11.41
CA ALA A 108 7.36 -2.19 10.39
C ALA A 108 8.23 -1.11 9.79
N GLU A 109 9.38 -1.50 9.27
CA GLU A 109 10.24 -0.63 8.51
C GLU A 109 10.20 -1.12 7.06
N GLY A 110 9.93 -0.19 6.15
CA GLY A 110 9.83 -0.45 4.72
C GLY A 110 10.79 0.43 3.94
N MET A 111 11.09 0.02 2.71
CA MET A 111 11.76 0.87 1.72
C MET A 111 10.78 1.17 0.60
N LEU A 112 10.71 2.45 0.21
CA LEU A 112 9.85 2.94 -0.88
C LEU A 112 10.42 2.67 -2.28
#